data_AF-A0A1R4HBJ6-F1
#
_entry.id   AF-A0A1R4HBJ6-F1
#
_cell.length_a   1.000
_cell.length_b   1.000
_cell.length_c   1.000
_cell.angle_alpha   90.00
_cell.angle_beta   90.00
_cell.angle_gamma   90.00
#
_symmetry.space_group_name_H-M   'P 1'
#
loop_
_entity.id
_entity.type
_entity.pdbx_description
1 polymer ?
#
loop_
_entity_poly.entity_id
_entity_poly.type
_entity_poly.pdbx_seq_one_letter_code
_entity_poly.pdbx_strand_id
1 'polypeptide(L)'
;MSSRALRKITKSFSIDTEPVWSPDGSKIVFTSDRGGKPQLYMTSSQGGGEEQRITFSGDYNARASFSPDGQNIAMVHGNGGDYRIAVLDVNSKAINVLTSGPSDESPSFAPNGSMILYASKKGRTGFLSAVTLDGKMQQRMVFNSGEVREPAWSP
;
A
#
# COMPACT_ATOMS: atom_id res chain seq x y z
N MET A 1 -11.22 14.37 26.12
CA MET A 1 -12.20 13.39 25.59
C MET A 1 -12.31 13.60 24.10
N SER A 2 -12.07 12.56 23.28
CA SER A 2 -12.30 12.65 21.84
C SER A 2 -13.81 12.68 21.59
N SER A 3 -14.32 13.72 20.95
CA SER A 3 -15.71 13.73 20.50
C SER A 3 -15.85 12.61 19.48
N ARG A 4 -16.81 11.69 19.67
CA ARG A 4 -17.10 10.61 18.70
C ARG A 4 -17.72 11.15 17.39
N ALA A 5 -17.43 12.40 17.05
CA ALA A 5 -17.93 13.09 15.88
C ALA A 5 -17.20 12.60 14.65
N LEU A 6 -17.97 12.15 13.65
CA LEU A 6 -17.42 11.79 12.34
C LEU A 6 -17.06 13.07 11.58
N ARG A 7 -15.90 13.06 10.93
CA ARG A 7 -15.40 14.18 10.12
C ARG A 7 -15.07 13.67 8.72
N LYS A 8 -15.57 14.37 7.71
CA LYS A 8 -15.20 14.12 6.30
C LYS A 8 -13.77 14.59 6.06
N ILE A 9 -12.91 13.72 5.54
CA ILE A 9 -11.50 14.03 5.24
C ILE A 9 -11.34 14.46 3.79
N THR A 10 -11.86 13.69 2.84
CA THR A 10 -11.75 14.01 1.40
C THR A 10 -12.99 14.71 0.86
N LYS A 11 -12.84 15.52 -0.19
CA LYS A 11 -13.96 16.28 -0.80
C LYS A 11 -14.11 16.09 -2.31
N SER A 12 -13.26 15.29 -2.93
CA SER A 12 -13.31 15.02 -4.37
C SER A 12 -14.62 14.32 -4.78
N PHE A 13 -15.00 14.43 -6.06
CA PHE A 13 -16.09 13.65 -6.67
C PHE A 13 -15.61 12.28 -7.17
N SER A 14 -14.34 11.98 -6.97
CA SER A 14 -13.67 10.75 -7.40
C SER A 14 -13.85 9.63 -6.38
N ILE A 15 -13.45 8.42 -6.74
CA ILE A 15 -13.43 7.30 -5.80
C ILE A 15 -12.20 7.45 -4.92
N ASP A 16 -12.41 7.68 -3.62
CA ASP A 16 -11.37 7.71 -2.60
C ASP A 16 -11.57 6.50 -1.65
N THR A 17 -10.61 5.59 -1.60
CA THR A 17 -10.72 4.29 -0.88
C THR A 17 -9.38 3.84 -0.27
N GLU A 18 -9.37 2.68 0.39
CA GLU A 18 -8.17 2.04 0.95
C GLU A 18 -7.32 2.95 1.85
N PRO A 19 -7.91 3.65 2.85
CA PRO A 19 -7.16 4.57 3.69
C PRO A 19 -6.26 3.83 4.67
N VAL A 20 -5.04 4.34 4.85
CA VAL A 20 -4.11 3.94 5.90
C VAL A 20 -3.56 5.14 6.65
N TRP A 21 -3.46 5.01 7.97
CA TRP A 21 -2.90 6.04 8.84
C TRP A 21 -1.38 5.97 8.84
N SER A 22 -0.71 7.11 8.87
CA SER A 22 0.70 7.15 9.22
C SER A 22 0.90 6.69 10.67
N PRO A 23 2.06 6.11 11.03
CA PRO A 23 2.29 5.59 12.38
C PRO A 23 2.16 6.64 13.49
N ASP A 24 2.46 7.91 13.18
CA ASP A 24 2.30 9.05 14.09
C ASP A 24 0.85 9.59 14.15
N GLY A 25 -0.07 9.02 13.35
CA GLY A 25 -1.47 9.43 13.26
C GLY A 25 -1.72 10.79 12.61
N SER A 26 -0.69 11.47 12.08
CA SER A 26 -0.82 12.85 11.56
C SER A 26 -1.33 12.90 10.11
N LYS A 27 -1.19 11.81 9.36
CA LYS A 27 -1.55 11.74 7.93
C LYS A 27 -2.37 10.50 7.61
N ILE A 28 -3.11 10.60 6.52
CA ILE A 28 -3.81 9.48 5.89
C ILE A 28 -3.31 9.39 4.45
N VAL A 29 -2.92 8.19 4.03
CA VAL A 29 -2.70 7.84 2.62
C VAL A 29 -3.90 7.04 2.14
N PHE A 30 -4.34 7.29 0.92
CA PHE A 30 -5.51 6.63 0.34
C PHE A 30 -5.36 6.52 -1.18
N THR A 31 -6.09 5.58 -1.77
CA THR A 31 -6.16 5.41 -3.22
C THR A 31 -7.23 6.34 -3.79
N SER A 32 -6.90 7.07 -4.86
CA SER A 32 -7.87 7.89 -5.60
C SER A 32 -7.71 7.74 -7.11
N ASP A 33 -8.84 7.70 -7.82
CA ASP A 33 -8.88 7.67 -9.30
C ASP A 33 -9.03 9.06 -9.94
N ARG A 34 -8.93 10.15 -9.17
CA ARG A 34 -9.12 11.53 -9.67
C ARG A 34 -8.21 11.96 -10.81
N GLY A 35 -7.09 11.25 -11.01
CA GLY A 35 -6.16 11.45 -12.12
C GLY A 35 -6.45 10.57 -13.35
N GLY A 36 -7.59 9.88 -13.39
CA GLY A 36 -8.01 8.96 -14.45
C GLY A 36 -7.71 7.48 -14.16
N LYS A 37 -6.61 7.17 -13.47
CA LYS A 37 -6.29 5.83 -12.96
C LYS A 37 -6.00 5.88 -11.45
N PRO A 38 -6.16 4.77 -10.71
CA PRO A 38 -5.87 4.71 -9.27
C PRO A 38 -4.42 5.09 -8.96
N GLN A 39 -4.26 6.03 -8.04
CA GLN A 39 -2.98 6.55 -7.57
C GLN A 39 -3.06 6.83 -6.06
N LEU A 40 -1.91 6.89 -5.39
CA LEU A 40 -1.88 7.22 -3.98
C LEU A 40 -1.89 8.74 -3.76
N TYR A 41 -2.72 9.15 -2.81
CA TYR A 41 -2.84 10.51 -2.31
C TYR A 41 -2.60 10.52 -0.80
N MET A 42 -2.16 11.66 -0.28
CA MET A 42 -1.90 11.88 1.13
C MET A 42 -2.57 13.17 1.59
N THR A 43 -3.14 13.16 2.78
CA THR A 43 -3.70 14.35 3.41
C THR A 43 -3.53 14.33 4.92
N SER A 44 -3.80 15.46 5.58
CA SER A 44 -3.82 15.56 7.04
C SER A 44 -4.97 14.74 7.61
N SER A 45 -4.70 13.98 8.67
CA SER A 45 -5.74 13.24 9.39
C SER A 45 -6.75 14.15 10.08
N GLN A 46 -6.42 15.44 10.26
CA GLN A 46 -7.31 16.44 10.82
C GLN A 46 -8.38 16.94 9.84
N GLY A 47 -8.31 16.55 8.58
CA GLY A 47 -9.21 17.02 7.54
C GLY A 47 -8.97 18.50 7.20
N GLY A 48 -9.56 18.95 6.09
CA GLY A 48 -9.44 20.34 5.63
C GLY A 48 -8.06 20.73 5.06
N GLY A 49 -7.08 19.82 5.11
CA GLY A 49 -5.80 19.98 4.42
C GLY A 49 -5.90 19.67 2.92
N GLU A 50 -4.85 20.02 2.18
CA GLU A 50 -4.71 19.65 0.77
C GLU A 50 -4.59 18.12 0.63
N GLU A 51 -5.17 17.59 -0.44
CA GLU A 51 -5.09 16.17 -0.80
C GLU A 51 -4.05 16.01 -1.91
N GLN A 52 -2.81 15.68 -1.55
CA GLN A 52 -1.66 15.70 -2.44
C GLN A 52 -1.40 14.34 -3.06
N ARG A 53 -1.21 14.28 -4.39
CA ARG A 53 -0.77 13.05 -5.08
C ARG A 53 0.68 12.74 -4.71
N ILE A 54 1.00 11.48 -4.42
CA ILE A 54 2.35 11.06 -4.00
C ILE A 54 3.01 10.03 -4.92
N THR A 55 2.26 9.45 -5.86
CA THR A 55 2.79 8.50 -6.86
C THR A 55 2.68 9.07 -8.27
N PHE A 56 3.79 9.07 -9.01
CA PHE A 56 3.86 9.63 -10.37
C PHE A 56 4.48 8.67 -11.39
N SER A 57 4.92 7.49 -10.95
CA SER A 57 5.40 6.40 -11.80
C SER A 57 4.40 5.26 -11.82
N GLY A 58 4.32 4.54 -12.93
CA GLY A 58 3.33 3.49 -13.16
C GLY A 58 1.95 4.04 -13.45
N ASP A 59 1.09 3.19 -14.02
CA ASP A 59 -0.27 3.56 -14.39
C ASP A 59 -1.31 3.18 -13.34
N TYR A 60 -0.92 2.42 -12.32
CA TYR A 60 -1.77 2.05 -11.19
C TYR A 60 -0.96 2.02 -9.90
N ASN A 61 -1.40 2.70 -8.85
CA ASN A 61 -0.80 2.61 -7.53
C ASN A 61 -1.90 2.61 -6.46
N ALA A 62 -1.95 1.56 -5.63
CA ALA A 62 -3.04 1.35 -4.67
C ALA A 62 -2.60 0.52 -3.45
N ARG A 63 -3.52 0.29 -2.50
CA ARG A 63 -3.33 -0.54 -1.30
C ARG A 63 -2.04 -0.23 -0.54
N ALA A 64 -1.93 1.02 -0.11
CA ALA A 64 -0.80 1.49 0.66
C ALA A 64 -0.69 0.77 2.03
N SER A 65 0.53 0.60 2.51
CA SER A 65 0.85 0.17 3.89
C SER A 65 2.07 0.93 4.37
N PHE A 66 1.98 1.60 5.52
CA PHE A 66 3.11 2.34 6.09
C PHE A 66 4.11 1.39 6.74
N SER A 67 5.40 1.70 6.61
CA SER A 67 6.42 1.12 7.48
C SER A 67 6.21 1.60 8.93
N PRO A 68 6.60 0.81 9.93
CA PRO A 68 6.43 1.18 11.34
C PRO A 68 7.10 2.50 11.73
N ASP A 69 8.20 2.85 11.06
CA ASP A 69 8.93 4.12 11.24
C ASP A 69 8.36 5.30 10.44
N GLY A 70 7.37 5.05 9.57
CA GLY A 70 6.71 6.05 8.74
C GLY A 70 7.53 6.57 7.56
N GLN A 71 8.74 6.05 7.33
CA GLN A 71 9.63 6.52 6.26
C GLN A 71 9.25 5.98 4.89
N ASN A 72 8.58 4.84 4.84
CA ASN A 72 8.28 4.10 3.62
C ASN A 72 6.79 3.74 3.53
N ILE A 73 6.31 3.59 2.30
CA ILE A 73 4.98 3.08 1.99
C ILE A 73 5.13 1.91 1.01
N ALA A 74 4.73 0.71 1.41
CA ALA A 74 4.57 -0.41 0.51
C ALA A 74 3.25 -0.24 -0.24
N MET A 75 3.21 -0.60 -1.51
CA MET A 75 2.04 -0.43 -2.36
C MET A 75 1.98 -1.47 -3.46
N VAL A 76 0.80 -1.67 -4.02
CA VAL A 76 0.64 -2.31 -5.32
C VAL A 76 1.00 -1.29 -6.39
N HIS A 77 1.93 -1.65 -7.26
CA HIS A 77 2.42 -0.84 -8.37
C HIS A 77 2.18 -1.56 -9.70
N GLY A 78 1.41 -0.93 -10.58
CA GLY A 78 1.04 -1.45 -11.88
C GLY A 78 1.71 -0.71 -13.03
N ASN A 79 2.09 -1.48 -14.05
CA ASN A 79 2.47 -0.95 -15.35
C ASN A 79 2.04 -1.91 -16.45
N GLY A 80 1.08 -1.51 -17.31
CA GLY A 80 0.67 -2.32 -18.46
C GLY A 80 -0.06 -3.61 -18.08
N GLY A 81 -0.72 -3.65 -16.92
CA GLY A 81 -1.47 -4.82 -16.43
C GLY A 81 -0.68 -5.75 -15.51
N ASP A 82 0.63 -5.55 -15.36
CA ASP A 82 1.46 -6.26 -14.39
C ASP A 82 1.45 -5.54 -13.04
N TYR A 83 0.94 -6.19 -12.01
CA TYR A 83 0.87 -5.67 -10.64
C TYR A 83 1.95 -6.30 -9.76
N ARG A 84 2.82 -5.44 -9.21
CA ARG A 84 3.97 -5.81 -8.36
C ARG A 84 3.89 -5.09 -7.03
N ILE A 85 4.66 -5.56 -6.04
CA ILE A 85 4.88 -4.80 -4.81
C ILE A 85 6.05 -3.84 -5.01
N ALA A 86 5.82 -2.59 -4.64
CA ALA A 86 6.84 -1.55 -4.62
C ALA A 86 6.85 -0.83 -3.27
N VAL A 87 7.95 -0.14 -2.98
CA VAL A 87 8.09 0.76 -1.84
C VAL A 87 8.34 2.18 -2.34
N LEU A 88 7.58 3.11 -1.79
CA LEU A 88 7.72 4.55 -1.95
C LEU A 88 8.39 5.13 -0.70
N ASP A 89 9.50 5.85 -0.87
CA ASP A 89 10.07 6.69 0.18
C ASP A 89 9.23 7.97 0.35
N VAL A 90 8.79 8.24 1.57
CA VAL A 90 7.82 9.31 1.85
C VAL A 90 8.40 10.70 1.60
N ASN A 91 9.72 10.89 1.76
CA ASN A 91 10.37 12.19 1.66
C ASN A 91 10.80 12.49 0.23
N SER A 92 11.60 11.60 -0.36
CA SER A 92 12.18 11.74 -1.70
C SER A 92 11.19 11.41 -2.82
N LYS A 93 10.10 10.70 -2.50
CA LYS A 93 9.14 10.14 -3.48
C LYS A 93 9.77 9.11 -4.43
N ALA A 94 10.96 8.61 -4.11
CA ALA A 94 11.60 7.55 -4.87
C ALA A 94 10.79 6.25 -4.74
N ILE A 95 10.65 5.51 -5.85
CA ILE A 95 9.95 4.22 -5.90
C ILE A 95 10.97 3.13 -6.21
N ASN A 96 10.95 2.06 -5.42
CA ASN A 96 11.68 0.83 -5.68
C ASN A 96 10.71 -0.34 -5.85
N VAL A 97 10.76 -1.03 -6.99
CA VAL A 97 9.90 -2.20 -7.26
C VAL A 97 10.59 -3.46 -6.73
N LEU A 98 9.92 -4.20 -5.85
CA LEU A 98 10.52 -5.30 -5.09
C LEU A 98 10.25 -6.69 -5.68
N THR A 99 9.14 -6.85 -6.39
CA THR A 99 8.72 -8.15 -6.91
C THR A 99 8.62 -8.14 -8.43
N SER A 100 8.60 -9.33 -9.03
CA SER A 100 8.50 -9.53 -10.48
C SER A 100 7.20 -10.22 -10.91
N GLY A 101 6.31 -10.55 -9.97
CA GLY A 101 5.06 -11.25 -10.26
C GLY A 101 4.06 -10.32 -10.95
N PRO A 102 3.23 -10.79 -11.88
CA PRO A 102 2.27 -9.94 -12.59
C PRO A 102 0.98 -9.69 -11.79
N SER A 103 0.81 -10.31 -10.63
CA SER A 103 -0.43 -10.26 -9.85
C SER A 103 -0.14 -10.34 -8.35
N ASP A 104 0.78 -9.49 -7.91
CA ASP A 104 1.09 -9.30 -6.50
C ASP A 104 0.22 -8.19 -5.91
N GLU A 105 -0.36 -8.45 -4.74
CA GLU A 105 -1.35 -7.57 -4.14
C GLU A 105 -1.30 -7.54 -2.61
N SER A 106 -1.97 -6.54 -2.04
CA SER A 106 -2.23 -6.39 -0.60
C SER A 106 -0.96 -6.49 0.27
N PRO A 107 0.01 -5.58 0.09
CA PRO A 107 1.21 -5.57 0.90
C PRO A 107 0.92 -5.14 2.35
N SER A 108 1.66 -5.71 3.30
CA SER A 108 1.62 -5.35 4.71
C SER A 108 3.03 -5.44 5.29
N PHE A 109 3.49 -4.36 5.93
CA PHE A 109 4.77 -4.36 6.64
C PHE A 109 4.73 -5.25 7.88
N ALA A 110 5.83 -5.97 8.11
CA ALA A 110 6.09 -6.57 9.41
C ALA A 110 6.35 -5.47 10.47
N PRO A 111 6.00 -5.69 11.76
CA PRO A 111 6.17 -4.70 12.85
C PRO A 111 7.61 -4.24 13.07
N ASN A 112 8.57 -5.10 12.72
CA ASN A 112 9.99 -4.76 12.79
C ASN A 112 10.50 -4.00 11.55
N GLY A 113 9.63 -3.75 10.56
CA GLY A 113 9.95 -3.05 9.32
C GLY A 113 10.89 -3.79 8.37
N SER A 114 11.28 -5.03 8.66
CA SER A 114 12.32 -5.73 7.87
C SER A 114 11.78 -6.43 6.63
N MET A 115 10.48 -6.71 6.59
CA MET A 115 9.83 -7.48 5.53
C MET A 115 8.45 -6.92 5.21
N ILE A 116 7.99 -7.22 4.00
CA ILE A 116 6.64 -6.95 3.52
C ILE A 116 6.01 -8.29 3.14
N LEU A 117 4.90 -8.65 3.78
CA LEU A 117 4.05 -9.78 3.39
C LEU A 117 3.05 -9.32 2.33
N TYR A 118 2.83 -10.14 1.32
CA TYR A 118 1.90 -9.85 0.22
C TYR A 118 1.26 -11.14 -0.28
N ALA A 119 0.13 -11.00 -0.98
CA ALA A 119 -0.50 -12.09 -1.70
C ALA A 119 -0.03 -12.09 -3.16
N SER A 120 0.15 -13.28 -3.72
CA SER A 120 0.49 -13.48 -5.12
C SER A 120 -0.32 -14.62 -5.70
N LYS A 121 -0.34 -14.73 -7.03
CA LYS A 121 -1.11 -15.76 -7.74
C LYS A 121 -0.27 -16.44 -8.80
N LYS A 122 -0.38 -17.76 -8.88
CA LYS A 122 0.13 -18.57 -10.00
C LYS A 122 -1.00 -19.41 -10.57
N GLY A 123 -1.43 -19.10 -11.79
CA GLY A 123 -2.59 -19.74 -12.40
C GLY A 123 -3.87 -19.42 -11.61
N ARG A 124 -4.52 -20.45 -11.04
CA ARG A 124 -5.70 -20.30 -10.17
C ARG A 124 -5.38 -20.28 -8.69
N THR A 125 -4.13 -20.51 -8.30
CA THR A 125 -3.73 -20.68 -6.90
C THR A 125 -3.15 -19.39 -6.35
N GLY A 126 -3.80 -18.81 -5.34
CA GLY A 126 -3.26 -17.74 -4.51
C GLY A 126 -2.33 -18.28 -3.43
N PHE A 127 -1.28 -17.54 -3.07
CA PHE A 127 -0.36 -17.87 -1.98
C PHE A 127 0.20 -16.60 -1.36
N LEU A 128 0.66 -16.69 -0.11
CA LEU A 128 1.37 -15.59 0.54
C LEU A 128 2.87 -15.66 0.26
N SER A 129 3.51 -14.51 0.18
CA SER A 129 4.96 -14.38 0.06
C SER A 129 5.42 -13.17 0.83
N ALA A 130 6.67 -13.18 1.28
CA ALA A 130 7.29 -12.06 1.96
C ALA A 130 8.57 -11.64 1.23
N VAL A 131 8.83 -10.34 1.17
CA VAL A 131 10.00 -9.75 0.50
C VAL A 131 10.68 -8.72 1.42
N THR A 132 12.01 -8.63 1.37
CA THR A 132 12.78 -7.57 2.04
C THR A 132 12.71 -6.24 1.29
N LEU A 133 12.95 -5.13 1.96
CA LEU A 133 12.87 -3.78 1.35
C LEU A 133 13.90 -3.54 0.26
N ASP A 134 15.00 -4.30 0.25
CA ASP A 134 16.01 -4.26 -0.81
C ASP A 134 15.69 -5.23 -1.96
N GLY A 135 14.60 -5.99 -1.87
CA GLY A 135 14.16 -6.96 -2.88
C GLY A 135 15.01 -8.23 -2.98
N LYS A 136 16.08 -8.36 -2.18
CA LYS A 136 17.07 -9.43 -2.35
C LYS A 136 16.62 -10.78 -1.78
N MET A 137 15.78 -10.77 -0.75
CA MET A 137 15.28 -12.00 -0.14
C MET A 137 13.77 -12.09 -0.30
N GLN A 138 13.32 -13.21 -0.85
CA GLN A 138 11.90 -13.55 -1.02
C GLN A 138 11.64 -14.92 -0.39
N GLN A 139 10.65 -15.00 0.49
CA GLN A 139 10.20 -16.24 1.11
C GLN A 139 8.74 -16.50 0.74
N ARG A 140 8.49 -17.62 0.04
CA ARG A 140 7.14 -18.06 -0.30
C ARG A 140 6.56 -18.92 0.82
N MET A 141 5.33 -18.63 1.23
CA MET A 141 4.57 -19.45 2.18
C MET A 141 3.51 -20.25 1.44
N VAL A 142 3.60 -21.58 1.53
CA VAL A 142 2.63 -22.50 0.93
C VAL A 142 1.80 -23.12 2.05
N PHE A 143 0.50 -22.87 2.05
CA PHE A 143 -0.44 -23.50 2.98
C PHE A 143 -1.11 -24.69 2.29
N ASN A 144 -1.28 -25.80 3.00
CA ASN A 144 -1.80 -27.05 2.45
C ASN A 144 -3.32 -27.05 2.16
N SER A 145 -4.03 -25.93 2.39
CA SER A 145 -5.44 -25.78 1.99
C SER A 145 -5.92 -24.33 1.99
N GLY A 146 -6.60 -23.91 0.91
CA GLY A 146 -7.37 -22.66 0.84
C GLY A 146 -6.70 -21.52 0.05
N GLU A 147 -7.53 -20.69 -0.57
CA GLU A 147 -7.10 -19.43 -1.18
C GLU A 147 -6.86 -18.39 -0.06
N VAL A 148 -5.65 -17.84 0.03
CA VAL A 148 -5.29 -16.85 1.04
C VAL A 148 -5.06 -15.51 0.36
N ARG A 149 -5.84 -14.49 0.78
CA ARG A 149 -5.77 -13.11 0.28
C ARG A 149 -5.81 -12.14 1.46
N GLU A 150 -5.37 -10.91 1.21
CA GLU A 150 -5.45 -9.78 2.17
C GLU A 150 -4.76 -10.03 3.52
N PRO A 151 -3.45 -10.31 3.54
CA PRO A 151 -2.72 -10.39 4.80
C PRO A 151 -2.69 -9.04 5.51
N ALA A 152 -2.89 -9.06 6.83
CA ALA A 152 -2.59 -7.94 7.71
C ALA A 152 -1.69 -8.47 8.84
N TRP A 153 -0.47 -7.93 8.96
CA TRP A 153 0.36 -8.19 10.13
C TRP A 153 -0.23 -7.49 11.36
N SER A 154 -0.22 -8.19 12.50
CA SER A 154 -0.57 -7.60 13.79
C SER A 154 0.50 -6.57 14.23
N PRO A 155 0.13 -5.51 14.97
CA PRO A 155 1.10 -4.58 15.56
C PRO A 155 2.08 -5.27 16.52
#